data_AF-A0A6A2WRY9-F1
#
_entry.id   AF-A0A6A2WRY9-F1
#
_cell.length_a   1.000
_cell.length_b   1.000
_cell.length_c   1.000
_cell.angle_alpha   90.00
_cell.angle_beta   90.00
_cell.angle_gamma   90.00
#
_symmetry.space_group_name_H-M   'P 1'
#
loop_
_entity.id
_entity.type
_entity.pdbx_description
1 polymer ?
#
loop_
_entity_poly.entity_id
_entity_poly.type
_entity_poly.pdbx_seq_one_letter_code
_entity_poly.pdbx_strand_id
1 'polypeptide(L)'
;MLFIKKAGYDFVEKVGWKRVKDVRLDLEREDNEDDQPMGDGGGDEMMEEAAEAPKLNGMRANISSLRNEVSMLRNELHQRHQTNVDIQAVNEDDDDDDPNKYIVSATPPSRKLVIFYVNGVLAYIPIHPEGFILRNGLCEFMQFCTQNFVVAIWSSKMRHNMDRVLDKLRSFSDHFLFVWDQIKCKTVDKFTYCKDLNDVWNEFTDFNVLNTLLVDDSPRKMIHNPINNYICPHSFDAAFHSDDDALNKGGTIREYLENLLKAPNVPDFVSDNPFPSD
;
A
#
# COMPACT_ATOMS: atom_id res chain seq x y z
N MET A 1 -9.37 -47.45 -8.39
CA MET A 1 -9.15 -46.45 -9.45
C MET A 1 -10.18 -45.34 -9.21
N LEU A 2 -9.76 -44.26 -8.56
CA LEU A 2 -10.64 -43.21 -8.03
C LEU A 2 -10.52 -41.99 -8.94
N PHE A 3 -11.61 -41.61 -9.61
CA PHE A 3 -11.70 -40.39 -10.40
C PHE A 3 -12.12 -39.23 -9.48
N ILE A 4 -11.24 -38.25 -9.28
CA ILE A 4 -11.60 -36.97 -8.67
C ILE A 4 -11.85 -35.98 -9.80
N LYS A 5 -13.11 -35.57 -9.97
CA LYS A 5 -13.51 -34.45 -10.83
C LYS A 5 -13.03 -33.14 -10.19
N LYS A 6 -12.20 -32.39 -10.92
CA LYS A 6 -11.94 -30.97 -10.65
C LYS A 6 -13.22 -30.19 -10.97
N ALA A 7 -13.87 -29.61 -9.97
CA ALA A 7 -14.90 -28.62 -10.16
C ALA A 7 -14.23 -27.27 -10.46
N GLY A 8 -14.39 -26.79 -11.70
CA GLY A 8 -14.16 -25.40 -12.04
C GLY A 8 -15.32 -24.56 -11.51
N TYR A 9 -15.00 -23.39 -10.95
CA TYR A 9 -16.00 -22.39 -10.61
C TYR A 9 -15.87 -21.24 -11.61
N ASP A 10 -16.75 -21.29 -12.61
CA ASP A 10 -17.19 -20.12 -13.36
C ASP A 10 -18.13 -19.30 -12.46
N PHE A 11 -17.78 -18.05 -12.19
CA PHE A 11 -18.76 -17.04 -11.81
C PHE A 11 -18.48 -15.77 -12.61
N VAL A 12 -19.11 -15.70 -13.78
CA VAL A 12 -19.28 -14.48 -14.56
C VAL A 12 -20.74 -14.09 -14.39
N GLU A 13 -21.01 -13.08 -13.56
CA GLU A 13 -22.22 -12.29 -13.68
C GLU A 13 -21.92 -10.83 -14.04
N LYS A 14 -22.54 -10.46 -15.15
CA LYS A 14 -22.46 -9.22 -15.90
C LYS A 14 -22.82 -8.01 -15.04
N VAL A 15 -21.90 -7.07 -14.91
CA VAL A 15 -22.23 -5.65 -14.82
C VAL A 15 -21.50 -4.93 -15.95
N GLY A 16 -22.26 -4.53 -16.97
CA GLY A 16 -21.72 -3.92 -18.17
C GLY A 16 -21.21 -2.50 -17.89
N TRP A 17 -19.91 -2.30 -17.97
CA TRP A 17 -19.31 -0.96 -17.99
C TRP A 17 -18.92 -0.61 -19.42
N LYS A 18 -19.62 0.38 -19.98
CA LYS A 18 -19.30 1.01 -21.25
C LYS A 18 -17.96 1.73 -21.10
N ARG A 19 -17.08 1.55 -22.10
CA ARG A 19 -15.89 2.36 -22.35
C ARG A 19 -16.23 3.85 -22.24
N VAL A 20 -15.74 4.51 -21.20
CA VAL A 20 -15.58 5.96 -21.20
C VAL A 20 -14.26 6.25 -21.92
N LYS A 21 -14.36 6.89 -23.08
CA LYS A 21 -13.21 7.53 -23.71
C LYS A 21 -12.98 8.81 -22.92
N ASP A 22 -11.94 8.85 -22.09
CA ASP A 22 -11.56 10.11 -21.46
C ASP A 22 -10.98 11.06 -22.51
N VAL A 23 -11.61 12.23 -22.53
CA VAL A 23 -11.25 13.38 -23.34
C VAL A 23 -9.91 13.89 -22.80
N ARG A 24 -8.92 13.81 -23.67
CA ARG A 24 -7.59 14.38 -23.51
C ARG A 24 -7.72 15.89 -23.31
N LEU A 25 -7.43 16.38 -22.11
CA LEU A 25 -7.07 17.78 -21.89
C LEU A 25 -5.55 17.78 -21.72
N ASP A 26 -4.87 18.04 -22.84
CA ASP A 26 -3.43 18.27 -22.86
C ASP A 26 -3.14 19.56 -22.07
N LEU A 27 -2.62 19.40 -20.86
CA LEU A 27 -1.86 20.45 -20.17
C LEU A 27 -0.39 20.04 -20.28
N GLU A 28 0.22 20.46 -21.38
CA GLU A 28 1.66 20.48 -21.54
C GLU A 28 2.24 21.33 -20.40
N ARG A 29 3.01 20.71 -19.50
CA ARG A 29 3.96 21.44 -18.67
C ARG A 29 5.34 21.18 -19.26
N GLU A 30 5.88 22.23 -19.83
CA GLU A 30 7.21 22.29 -20.42
C GLU A 30 8.27 21.94 -19.38
N ASP A 31 9.24 21.14 -19.84
CA ASP A 31 10.47 20.81 -19.15
C ASP A 31 11.33 22.07 -18.99
N ASN A 32 11.68 22.44 -17.75
CA ASN A 32 12.77 23.37 -17.50
C ASN A 32 14.01 22.56 -17.10
N GLU A 33 14.84 22.29 -18.09
CA GLU A 33 16.28 22.08 -17.94
C GLU A 33 16.94 23.44 -17.74
N ASP A 34 17.62 23.64 -16.62
CA ASP A 34 18.76 24.57 -16.48
C ASP A 34 19.33 24.39 -15.07
N ASP A 35 20.52 23.78 -14.96
CA ASP A 35 21.36 23.90 -13.77
C ASP A 35 22.84 23.84 -14.19
N GLN A 36 23.46 25.02 -14.24
CA GLN A 36 24.92 25.19 -14.16
C GLN A 36 25.24 26.29 -13.12
N PRO A 37 26.45 26.27 -12.53
CA PRO A 37 26.67 26.64 -11.14
C PRO A 37 26.92 28.14 -10.96
N MET A 38 26.32 28.75 -9.94
CA MET A 38 26.56 30.15 -9.58
C MET A 38 27.70 30.27 -8.56
N GLY A 39 28.71 31.02 -8.97
CA GLY A 39 29.80 31.51 -8.13
C GLY A 39 29.41 32.72 -7.27
N ASP A 40 30.37 33.02 -6.40
CA ASP A 40 30.43 34.00 -5.32
C ASP A 40 30.10 35.46 -5.71
N GLY A 41 29.51 36.22 -4.77
CA GLY A 41 29.22 37.65 -4.93
C GLY A 41 28.26 38.19 -3.86
N GLY A 42 28.78 38.92 -2.87
CA GLY A 42 28.08 39.36 -1.67
C GLY A 42 27.33 40.69 -1.72
N GLY A 43 26.77 41.04 -0.55
CA GLY A 43 26.36 42.38 -0.11
C GLY A 43 24.90 42.77 -0.38
N ASP A 44 24.02 42.69 0.63
CA ASP A 44 23.62 43.85 1.45
C ASP A 44 22.37 43.55 2.31
N GLU A 45 22.41 44.07 3.54
CA GLU A 45 21.36 44.03 4.55
C GLU A 45 20.17 44.93 4.19
N MET A 46 18.95 44.43 4.34
CA MET A 46 17.79 45.25 4.73
C MET A 46 16.89 44.45 5.69
N MET A 47 16.64 45.03 6.86
CA MET A 47 15.69 44.54 7.87
C MET A 47 14.27 44.84 7.40
N GLU A 48 13.39 43.83 7.45
CA GLU A 48 11.94 44.03 7.38
C GLU A 48 11.22 43.11 8.38
N GLU A 49 10.11 43.63 8.87
CA GLU A 49 9.43 43.44 10.15
C GLU A 49 8.82 42.05 10.34
N ALA A 50 9.01 41.45 11.53
CA ALA A 50 8.51 40.11 11.86
C ALA A 50 7.00 40.15 12.19
N ALA A 51 6.20 39.46 11.38
CA ALA A 51 4.82 39.11 11.73
C ALA A 51 4.80 37.94 12.74
N GLU A 52 4.08 38.11 13.85
CA GLU A 52 3.92 37.09 14.90
C GLU A 52 3.34 35.78 14.35
N ALA A 53 4.08 34.68 14.55
CA ALA A 53 3.65 33.33 14.23
C ALA A 53 2.55 32.83 15.21
N PRO A 54 1.58 32.01 14.75
CA PRO A 54 0.56 31.42 15.64
C PRO A 54 1.19 30.56 16.74
N LYS A 55 0.66 30.67 17.97
CA LYS A 55 1.16 29.99 19.18
C LYS A 55 1.24 28.46 19.00
N LEU A 56 2.47 27.96 18.82
CA LEU A 56 2.86 26.54 18.68
C LEU A 56 2.30 25.63 19.80
N ASN A 57 2.09 26.19 21.00
CA ASN A 57 1.60 25.47 22.17
C ASN A 57 0.13 25.04 22.05
N GLY A 58 -0.71 25.79 21.33
CA GLY A 58 -2.12 25.44 21.10
C GLY A 58 -2.28 24.27 20.13
N MET A 59 -1.47 24.25 19.06
CA MET A 59 -1.48 23.15 18.08
C MET A 59 -0.96 21.84 18.69
N ARG A 60 0.04 21.92 19.58
CA ARG A 60 0.59 20.73 20.28
C ARG A 60 -0.42 20.11 21.23
N ALA A 61 -1.21 20.93 21.93
CA ALA A 61 -2.29 20.47 22.81
C ALA A 61 -3.42 19.77 22.01
N ASN A 62 -3.77 20.31 20.83
CA ASN A 62 -4.77 19.72 19.95
C ASN A 62 -4.32 18.36 19.38
N ILE A 63 -3.04 18.23 19.01
CA ILE A 63 -2.47 16.95 18.55
C ILE A 63 -2.47 15.91 19.68
N SER A 64 -2.14 16.30 20.92
CA SER A 64 -2.24 15.38 22.05
C SER A 64 -3.67 14.95 22.36
N SER A 65 -4.65 15.87 22.23
CA SER A 65 -6.07 15.55 22.41
C SER A 65 -6.54 14.53 21.37
N LEU A 66 -6.22 14.77 20.09
CA LEU A 66 -6.56 13.86 19.00
C LEU A 66 -5.90 12.48 19.16
N ARG A 67 -4.64 12.42 19.61
CA ARG A 67 -3.98 11.13 19.91
C ARG A 67 -4.68 10.37 21.03
N ASN A 68 -5.13 11.07 22.06
CA ASN A 68 -5.86 10.45 23.17
C ASN A 68 -7.23 9.94 22.71
N GLU A 69 -7.95 10.72 21.90
CA GLU A 69 -9.23 10.30 21.30
C GLU A 69 -9.07 9.08 20.40
N VAL A 70 -8.05 9.06 19.52
CA VAL A 70 -7.75 7.88 18.68
C VAL A 70 -7.36 6.66 19.53
N SER A 71 -6.63 6.87 20.63
CA SER A 71 -6.29 5.79 21.57
C SER A 71 -7.52 5.25 22.30
N MET A 72 -8.45 6.11 22.70
CA MET A 72 -9.71 5.70 23.33
C MET A 72 -10.58 4.91 22.35
N LEU A 73 -10.70 5.38 21.11
CA LEU A 73 -11.46 4.67 20.06
C LEU A 73 -10.84 3.30 19.72
N ARG A 74 -9.51 3.17 19.72
CA ARG A 74 -8.84 1.87 19.59
C ARG A 74 -9.15 0.93 20.74
N ASN A 75 -9.09 1.43 21.98
CA ASN A 75 -9.39 0.64 23.17
C ASN A 75 -10.87 0.21 23.20
N GLU A 76 -11.79 1.09 22.81
CA GLU A 76 -13.21 0.76 22.68
C GLU A 76 -13.47 -0.28 21.59
N LEU A 77 -12.80 -0.17 20.44
CA LEU A 77 -12.89 -1.17 19.38
C LEU A 77 -12.35 -2.53 19.86
N HIS A 78 -11.23 -2.53 20.58
CA HIS A 78 -10.66 -3.76 21.14
C HIS A 78 -11.55 -4.39 22.20
N GLN A 79 -12.15 -3.57 23.09
CA GLN A 79 -13.11 -4.06 24.07
C GLN A 79 -14.39 -4.61 23.43
N ARG A 80 -14.92 -3.99 22.37
CA ARG A 80 -16.07 -4.54 21.63
C ARG A 80 -15.77 -5.90 20.98
N HIS A 81 -14.55 -6.10 20.50
CA HIS A 81 -14.13 -7.40 19.98
C HIS A 81 -13.98 -8.41 21.12
N GLN A 82 -13.43 -8.02 22.26
CA GLN A 82 -13.26 -8.90 23.42
C GLN A 82 -14.59 -9.27 24.09
N THR A 83 -15.51 -8.32 24.28
CA THR A 83 -16.85 -8.60 24.83
C THR A 83 -17.69 -9.45 23.90
N ASN A 84 -17.54 -9.33 22.58
CA ASN A 84 -18.18 -10.24 21.63
C ASN A 84 -17.63 -11.68 21.74
N VAL A 85 -16.36 -11.85 22.10
CA VAL A 85 -15.74 -13.16 22.36
C VAL A 85 -16.18 -13.71 23.72
N ASP A 86 -16.27 -12.87 24.76
CA ASP A 86 -16.66 -13.31 26.11
C ASP A 86 -18.16 -13.63 26.21
N ILE A 87 -19.05 -12.93 25.48
CA ILE A 87 -20.49 -13.29 25.37
C ILE A 87 -20.66 -14.69 24.74
N GLN A 88 -19.68 -15.15 23.97
CA GLN A 88 -19.68 -16.46 23.33
C GLN A 88 -19.38 -17.61 24.30
N ALA A 89 -18.84 -17.33 25.50
CA ALA A 89 -18.40 -18.33 26.47
C ALA A 89 -19.39 -18.59 27.63
N VAL A 90 -20.55 -17.93 27.68
CA VAL A 90 -21.45 -17.95 28.86
C VAL A 90 -22.83 -18.59 28.58
N ASN A 91 -23.09 -19.15 27.40
CA ASN A 91 -24.36 -19.81 27.11
C ASN A 91 -24.14 -21.29 26.73
N GLU A 92 -23.73 -22.10 27.71
CA GLU A 92 -24.07 -23.52 27.72
C GLU A 92 -25.34 -23.66 28.57
N ASP A 93 -26.29 -24.46 28.08
CA ASP A 93 -27.61 -24.76 28.64
C ASP A 93 -28.76 -23.82 28.20
N ASP A 94 -29.39 -24.15 27.06
CA ASP A 94 -30.83 -24.45 27.02
C ASP A 94 -31.29 -24.80 25.59
N ASP A 95 -32.02 -25.92 25.51
CA ASP A 95 -32.69 -26.46 24.33
C ASP A 95 -33.70 -25.46 23.75
N ASP A 96 -33.44 -24.96 22.53
CA ASP A 96 -34.53 -24.57 21.60
C ASP A 96 -33.99 -24.49 20.16
N ASP A 97 -34.56 -25.33 19.29
CA ASP A 97 -34.31 -25.42 17.85
C ASP A 97 -34.81 -24.16 17.11
N ASP A 98 -34.08 -23.05 17.20
CA ASP A 98 -34.22 -21.93 16.25
C ASP A 98 -33.15 -22.02 15.15
N PRO A 99 -33.51 -22.41 13.90
CA PRO A 99 -32.56 -22.55 12.80
C PRO A 99 -31.95 -21.21 12.35
N ASN A 100 -32.44 -20.08 12.85
CA ASN A 100 -31.97 -18.74 12.48
C ASN A 100 -31.08 -18.07 13.54
N LYS A 101 -30.77 -18.72 14.67
CA LYS A 101 -29.93 -18.12 15.74
C LYS A 101 -28.44 -18.03 15.38
N TYR A 102 -28.01 -18.70 14.32
CA TYR A 102 -26.62 -18.72 13.86
C TYR A 102 -26.44 -18.19 12.43
N ILE A 103 -26.98 -17.00 12.13
CA ILE A 103 -26.24 -16.13 11.18
C ILE A 103 -25.16 -15.42 12.00
N VAL A 104 -24.18 -16.21 12.44
CA VAL A 104 -22.88 -15.67 12.82
C VAL A 104 -22.39 -15.01 11.55
N SER A 105 -22.44 -13.69 11.49
CA SER A 105 -21.67 -12.92 10.53
C SER A 105 -20.20 -13.10 10.92
N ALA A 106 -19.67 -14.29 10.70
CA ALA A 106 -18.25 -14.49 10.54
C ALA A 106 -17.94 -13.78 9.22
N THR A 107 -17.79 -12.45 9.29
CA THR A 107 -17.10 -11.72 8.25
C THR A 107 -15.80 -12.50 8.09
N PRO A 108 -15.56 -13.14 6.94
CA PRO A 108 -14.28 -13.79 6.69
C PRO A 108 -13.19 -12.77 7.03
N PRO A 109 -12.00 -13.19 7.51
CA PRO A 109 -10.88 -12.26 7.63
C PRO A 109 -10.82 -11.50 6.31
N SER A 110 -11.03 -10.19 6.34
CA SER A 110 -11.05 -9.41 5.12
C SER A 110 -9.71 -9.66 4.45
N ARG A 111 -9.75 -10.10 3.18
CA ARG A 111 -8.53 -10.44 2.45
C ARG A 111 -7.55 -9.28 2.60
N LYS A 112 -6.29 -9.55 2.88
CA LYS A 112 -5.30 -8.50 3.06
C LYS A 112 -4.99 -7.86 1.69
N LEU A 113 -4.92 -6.54 1.66
CA LEU A 113 -4.45 -5.76 0.53
C LEU A 113 -2.94 -5.55 0.65
N VAL A 114 -2.21 -5.87 -0.42
CA VAL A 114 -0.79 -5.51 -0.55
C VAL A 114 -0.64 -4.60 -1.75
N ILE A 115 -0.09 -3.41 -1.51
CA ILE A 115 0.15 -2.38 -2.53
C ILE A 115 1.64 -2.34 -2.81
N PHE A 116 2.05 -2.53 -4.06
CA PHE A 116 3.44 -2.51 -4.45
C PHE A 116 3.83 -1.22 -5.16
N TYR A 117 4.94 -0.62 -4.74
CA TYR A 117 5.68 0.31 -5.56
C TYR A 117 6.35 -0.43 -6.74
N VAL A 118 6.55 0.26 -7.86
CA VAL A 118 7.13 -0.36 -9.07
C VAL A 118 8.65 -0.24 -9.07
N ASN A 119 9.17 0.99 -9.19
CA ASN A 119 10.61 1.24 -9.31
C ASN A 119 11.31 0.95 -7.97
N GLY A 120 12.38 0.18 -7.92
CA GLY A 120 13.07 -0.17 -6.67
C GLY A 120 12.41 -1.29 -5.84
N VAL A 121 11.20 -1.74 -6.17
CA VAL A 121 10.56 -2.90 -5.50
C VAL A 121 10.32 -4.04 -6.48
N LEU A 122 9.63 -3.80 -7.61
CA LEU A 122 9.30 -4.83 -8.60
C LEU A 122 10.20 -4.81 -9.83
N ALA A 123 10.74 -3.64 -10.16
CA ALA A 123 11.61 -3.42 -11.29
C ALA A 123 12.51 -2.22 -11.03
N TYR A 124 13.60 -2.10 -11.77
CA TYR A 124 14.39 -0.89 -11.87
C TYR A 124 14.04 -0.16 -13.17
N ILE A 125 13.67 1.11 -13.06
CA ILE A 125 13.36 2.02 -14.17
C ILE A 125 14.37 3.18 -14.11
N PRO A 126 15.40 3.16 -14.97
CA PRO A 126 16.39 4.24 -15.05
C PRO A 126 15.76 5.59 -15.39
N ILE A 127 16.47 6.67 -15.06
CA ILE A 127 16.06 8.05 -15.37
C ILE A 127 15.90 8.23 -16.89
N HIS A 128 16.78 7.62 -17.68
CA HIS A 128 16.65 7.57 -19.13
C HIS A 128 15.91 6.29 -19.55
N PRO A 129 14.69 6.40 -20.09
CA PRO A 129 13.69 5.32 -20.15
C PRO A 129 13.94 4.26 -21.23
N GLU A 130 15.12 4.24 -21.86
CA GLU A 130 15.42 3.27 -22.92
C GLU A 130 15.46 1.82 -22.42
N GLY A 131 15.59 1.60 -21.11
CA GLY A 131 15.55 0.28 -20.48
C GLY A 131 14.65 0.20 -19.25
N PHE A 132 14.40 -1.03 -18.82
CA PHE A 132 13.94 -1.39 -17.47
C PHE A 132 14.51 -2.77 -17.16
N ILE A 133 14.66 -3.09 -15.88
CA ILE A 133 15.12 -4.40 -15.44
C ILE A 133 14.09 -4.94 -14.46
N LEU A 134 13.50 -6.10 -14.77
CA LEU A 134 12.58 -6.73 -13.84
C LEU A 134 13.37 -7.29 -12.66
N ARG A 135 12.81 -7.16 -11.46
CA ARG A 135 13.36 -7.85 -10.30
C ARG A 135 13.20 -9.35 -10.49
N ASN A 136 14.22 -10.11 -10.08
CA ASN A 136 14.25 -11.55 -10.29
C ASN A 136 13.00 -12.22 -9.68
N GLY A 137 12.46 -13.25 -10.33
CA GLY A 137 11.27 -13.95 -9.85
C GLY A 137 9.93 -13.20 -9.91
N LEU A 138 9.86 -11.98 -10.48
CA LEU A 138 8.67 -11.13 -10.46
C LEU A 138 7.36 -11.83 -10.89
N CYS A 139 7.37 -12.61 -11.98
CA CYS A 139 6.15 -13.27 -12.47
C CYS A 139 5.62 -14.33 -11.48
N GLU A 140 6.51 -15.15 -10.93
CA GLU A 140 6.16 -16.18 -9.94
C GLU A 140 5.71 -15.54 -8.62
N PHE A 141 6.36 -14.43 -8.24
CA PHE A 141 5.97 -13.61 -7.10
C PHE A 141 4.57 -13.02 -7.28
N MET A 142 4.27 -12.42 -8.43
CA MET A 142 2.95 -11.84 -8.71
C MET A 142 1.85 -12.90 -8.79
N GLN A 143 2.15 -14.09 -9.30
CA GLN A 143 1.22 -15.20 -9.27
C GLN A 143 0.85 -15.58 -7.83
N PHE A 144 1.82 -15.68 -6.93
CA PHE A 144 1.56 -15.90 -5.52
C PHE A 144 0.76 -14.76 -4.88
N CYS A 145 1.16 -13.51 -5.13
CA CYS A 145 0.49 -12.37 -4.52
C CYS A 145 -0.99 -12.33 -4.90
N THR A 146 -1.32 -12.51 -6.18
CA THR A 146 -2.72 -12.47 -6.66
C THR A 146 -3.56 -13.67 -6.19
N GLN A 147 -2.92 -14.81 -5.88
CA GLN A 147 -3.60 -15.97 -5.30
C GLN A 147 -3.92 -15.82 -3.81
N ASN A 148 -3.14 -15.03 -3.07
CA ASN A 148 -3.20 -14.99 -1.60
C ASN A 148 -3.64 -13.63 -1.03
N PHE A 149 -3.49 -12.55 -1.80
CA PHE A 149 -3.81 -11.18 -1.41
C PHE A 149 -4.74 -10.54 -2.42
N VAL A 150 -5.37 -9.43 -2.02
CA VAL A 150 -5.79 -8.44 -3.00
C VAL A 150 -4.56 -7.59 -3.31
N VAL A 151 -4.26 -7.40 -4.59
CA VAL A 151 -3.01 -6.77 -5.03
C VAL A 151 -3.33 -5.45 -5.70
N ALA A 152 -2.53 -4.42 -5.43
CA ALA A 152 -2.58 -3.17 -6.16
C ALA A 152 -1.18 -2.67 -6.49
N ILE A 153 -1.10 -1.82 -7.51
CA ILE A 153 0.14 -1.14 -7.91
C ILE A 153 -0.03 0.34 -7.66
N TRP A 154 0.95 0.97 -7.00
CA TRP A 154 0.96 2.41 -6.81
C TRP A 154 2.37 2.97 -7.00
N SER A 155 2.57 3.80 -8.01
CA SER A 155 3.86 4.35 -8.36
C SER A 155 3.94 5.86 -8.26
N SER A 156 5.11 6.37 -7.90
CA SER A 156 5.46 7.79 -8.02
C SER A 156 5.93 8.18 -9.43
N LYS A 157 5.97 7.25 -10.39
CA LYS A 157 6.30 7.51 -11.80
C LYS A 157 5.03 7.77 -12.60
N MET A 158 5.12 8.62 -13.62
CA MET A 158 4.06 8.81 -14.61
C MET A 158 3.73 7.49 -15.34
N ARG A 159 2.48 7.34 -15.80
CA ARG A 159 2.00 6.11 -16.46
C ARG A 159 2.93 5.58 -17.56
N HIS A 160 3.30 6.43 -18.50
CA HIS A 160 4.11 6.04 -19.67
C HIS A 160 5.47 5.44 -19.30
N ASN A 161 6.05 5.84 -18.16
CA ASN A 161 7.32 5.30 -17.67
C ASN A 161 7.19 3.87 -17.12
N MET A 162 5.96 3.44 -16.80
CA MET A 162 5.69 2.11 -16.27
C MET A 162 5.08 1.16 -17.29
N ASP A 163 4.55 1.66 -18.40
CA ASP A 163 3.79 0.84 -19.35
C ASP A 163 4.59 -0.38 -19.83
N ARG A 164 5.91 -0.26 -20.00
CA ARG A 164 6.79 -1.38 -20.37
C ARG A 164 6.89 -2.46 -19.28
N VAL A 165 6.90 -2.07 -18.01
CA VAL A 165 6.88 -3.02 -16.88
C VAL A 165 5.49 -3.64 -16.75
N LEU A 166 4.43 -2.84 -16.88
CA LEU A 166 3.05 -3.31 -16.80
C LEU A 166 2.68 -4.25 -17.96
N ASP A 167 3.27 -4.07 -19.15
CA ASP A 167 3.14 -4.99 -20.28
C ASP A 167 3.62 -6.41 -19.90
N LYS A 168 4.68 -6.52 -19.09
CA LYS A 168 5.17 -7.81 -18.56
C LYS A 168 4.24 -8.42 -17.51
N LEU A 169 3.40 -7.60 -16.88
CA LEU A 169 2.40 -8.04 -15.90
C LEU A 169 0.98 -8.10 -16.48
N ARG A 170 0.82 -7.99 -17.81
CA ARG A 170 -0.49 -7.93 -18.46
C ARG A 170 -1.38 -9.14 -18.12
N SER A 171 -0.81 -10.34 -17.95
CA SER A 171 -1.58 -11.53 -17.56
C SER A 171 -2.19 -11.44 -16.16
N PHE A 172 -1.76 -10.49 -15.34
CA PHE A 172 -2.25 -10.26 -13.98
C PHE A 172 -3.14 -9.01 -13.86
N SER A 173 -3.32 -8.23 -14.94
CA SER A 173 -3.98 -6.91 -14.86
C SER A 173 -5.37 -6.97 -14.25
N ASP A 174 -6.14 -8.00 -14.58
CA ASP A 174 -7.52 -8.18 -14.14
C ASP A 174 -7.61 -8.65 -12.67
N HIS A 175 -6.46 -9.00 -12.07
CA HIS A 175 -6.35 -9.36 -10.66
C HIS A 175 -5.86 -8.19 -9.78
N PHE A 176 -5.51 -7.05 -10.37
CA PHE A 176 -5.16 -5.86 -9.62
C PHE A 176 -6.42 -5.07 -9.24
N LEU A 177 -6.55 -4.71 -7.97
CA LEU A 177 -7.60 -3.84 -7.48
C LEU A 177 -7.54 -2.47 -8.16
N PHE A 178 -6.32 -1.93 -8.29
CA PHE A 178 -6.04 -0.73 -9.06
C PHE A 178 -4.58 -0.68 -9.50
N VAL A 179 -4.31 0.16 -10.50
CA VAL A 179 -2.96 0.57 -10.89
C VAL A 179 -2.91 2.09 -10.91
N TRP A 180 -2.37 2.67 -9.83
CA TRP A 180 -2.21 4.10 -9.65
C TRP A 180 -0.79 4.53 -10.01
N ASP A 181 -0.68 5.71 -10.61
CA ASP A 181 0.55 6.36 -10.99
C ASP A 181 0.77 7.64 -10.17
N GLN A 182 1.74 8.44 -10.58
CA GLN A 182 2.13 9.67 -9.92
C GLN A 182 0.95 10.63 -9.67
N ILE A 183 -0.08 10.63 -10.52
CA ILE A 183 -1.22 11.56 -10.40
C ILE A 183 -2.00 11.32 -9.10
N LYS A 184 -2.00 10.09 -8.60
CA LYS A 184 -2.65 9.73 -7.34
C LYS A 184 -1.76 9.96 -6.11
N CYS A 185 -0.49 10.40 -6.26
CA CYS A 185 0.37 10.73 -5.13
C CYS A 185 0.13 12.16 -4.60
N LYS A 186 0.47 12.39 -3.33
CA LYS A 186 0.51 13.72 -2.71
C LYS A 186 1.92 14.27 -2.81
N THR A 187 2.08 15.45 -3.40
CA THR A 187 3.37 16.12 -3.53
C THR A 187 3.70 16.88 -2.26
N VAL A 188 4.82 16.56 -1.62
CA VAL A 188 5.30 17.25 -0.40
C VAL A 188 6.35 18.31 -0.73
N ASP A 189 7.19 18.02 -1.71
CA ASP A 189 8.20 18.93 -2.25
C ASP A 189 8.37 18.66 -3.76
N LYS A 190 9.33 19.33 -4.41
CA LYS A 190 9.57 19.24 -5.86
C LYS A 190 9.78 17.79 -6.36
N PHE A 191 10.23 16.86 -5.52
CA PHE A 191 10.65 15.52 -5.92
C PHE A 191 10.02 14.38 -5.10
N THR A 192 9.33 14.70 -4.00
CA THR A 192 8.74 13.72 -3.10
C THR A 192 7.25 13.55 -3.35
N TYR A 193 6.89 12.36 -3.87
CA TYR A 193 5.53 11.92 -4.11
C TYR A 193 5.12 10.87 -3.08
N CYS A 194 4.35 11.30 -2.08
CA CYS A 194 3.88 10.46 -1.00
C CYS A 194 2.62 9.69 -1.37
N LYS A 195 2.42 8.54 -0.72
CA LYS A 195 1.24 7.70 -0.88
C LYS A 195 0.49 7.74 0.43
N ASP A 196 -0.77 8.15 0.40
CA ASP A 196 -1.61 8.23 1.59
C ASP A 196 -2.66 7.13 1.55
N LEU A 197 -2.54 6.15 2.45
CA LEU A 197 -3.46 5.02 2.50
C LEU A 197 -4.92 5.45 2.78
N ASN A 198 -5.16 6.64 3.34
CA ASN A 198 -6.54 7.13 3.47
C ASN A 198 -7.21 7.32 2.11
N ASP A 199 -6.47 7.67 1.06
CA ASP A 199 -7.04 7.80 -0.29
C ASP A 199 -7.53 6.43 -0.80
N VAL A 200 -6.82 5.35 -0.45
CA VAL A 200 -7.23 3.97 -0.74
C VAL A 200 -8.44 3.58 0.10
N TRP A 201 -8.42 3.82 1.40
CA TRP A 201 -9.51 3.42 2.30
C TRP A 201 -10.81 4.18 2.05
N ASN A 202 -10.73 5.39 1.51
CA ASN A 202 -11.88 6.17 1.08
C ASN A 202 -12.50 5.62 -0.23
N GLU A 203 -11.69 5.11 -1.16
CA GLU A 203 -12.16 4.58 -2.45
C GLU A 203 -12.56 3.09 -2.37
N PHE A 204 -11.91 2.31 -1.49
CA PHE A 204 -12.09 0.87 -1.34
C PHE A 204 -12.36 0.49 0.13
N THR A 205 -13.62 0.58 0.53
CA THR A 205 -14.07 0.45 1.94
C THR A 205 -13.88 -0.94 2.55
N ASP A 206 -13.60 -1.97 1.74
CA ASP A 206 -13.25 -3.31 2.23
C ASP A 206 -11.85 -3.34 2.86
N PHE A 207 -11.06 -2.27 2.68
CA PHE A 207 -9.71 -2.13 3.20
C PHE A 207 -9.59 -0.97 4.19
N ASN A 208 -8.74 -1.18 5.18
CA ASN A 208 -8.45 -0.22 6.24
C ASN A 208 -7.08 -0.52 6.85
N VAL A 209 -6.78 0.15 7.97
CA VAL A 209 -5.55 0.01 8.73
C VAL A 209 -5.23 -1.43 9.15
N LEU A 210 -6.23 -2.28 9.40
CA LEU A 210 -6.00 -3.64 9.91
C LEU A 210 -5.58 -4.64 8.82
N ASN A 211 -5.87 -4.36 7.54
CA ASN A 211 -5.68 -5.33 6.47
C ASN A 211 -4.90 -4.81 5.26
N THR A 212 -4.30 -3.62 5.33
CA THR A 212 -3.54 -3.03 4.21
C THR A 212 -2.04 -2.93 4.54
N LEU A 213 -1.20 -3.48 3.66
CA LEU A 213 0.26 -3.31 3.68
C LEU A 213 0.74 -2.59 2.40
N LEU A 214 1.55 -1.55 2.56
CA LEU A 214 2.22 -0.85 1.47
C LEU A 214 3.71 -1.24 1.42
N VAL A 215 4.19 -1.67 0.26
CA VAL A 215 5.59 -2.04 0.03
C VAL A 215 6.23 -0.99 -0.87
N ASP A 216 7.07 -0.13 -0.30
CA ASP A 216 7.75 0.97 -0.99
C ASP A 216 9.17 1.11 -0.45
N ASP A 217 10.15 1.29 -1.33
CA ASP A 217 11.57 1.36 -0.98
C ASP A 217 11.99 2.65 -0.25
N SER A 218 11.08 3.62 -0.08
CA SER A 218 11.41 4.94 0.43
C SER A 218 10.57 5.35 1.65
N PRO A 219 11.14 5.37 2.86
CA PRO A 219 10.48 5.87 4.06
C PRO A 219 9.93 7.29 3.92
N ARG A 220 10.64 8.15 3.15
CA ARG A 220 10.22 9.55 2.90
C ARG A 220 8.86 9.66 2.19
N LYS A 221 8.44 8.65 1.44
CA LYS A 221 7.15 8.65 0.74
C LYS A 221 5.99 8.20 1.65
N MET A 222 6.30 7.67 2.84
CA MET A 222 5.36 7.02 3.75
C MET A 222 4.88 7.91 4.90
N ILE A 223 5.24 9.20 4.91
CA ILE A 223 5.04 10.11 6.05
C ILE A 223 3.58 10.29 6.52
N HIS A 224 2.60 9.98 5.67
CA HIS A 224 1.17 10.07 5.99
C HIS A 224 0.59 8.77 6.56
N ASN A 225 1.36 7.68 6.53
CA ASN A 225 0.87 6.35 6.86
C ASN A 225 1.27 5.94 8.28
N PRO A 226 0.45 5.13 8.97
CA PRO A 226 0.86 4.50 10.22
C PRO A 226 2.10 3.64 10.01
N ILE A 227 3.03 3.67 10.97
CA ILE A 227 4.34 3.01 10.87
C ILE A 227 4.26 1.49 10.63
N ASN A 228 3.17 0.86 11.07
CA ASN A 228 2.97 -0.59 10.91
C ASN A 228 2.10 -0.96 9.69
N ASN A 229 1.90 -0.04 8.75
CA ASN A 229 1.15 -0.30 7.51
C ASN A 229 2.01 -0.21 6.25
N TYR A 230 3.31 -0.05 6.41
CA TYR A 230 4.25 -0.12 5.32
C TYR A 230 5.53 -0.84 5.73
N ILE A 231 6.25 -1.35 4.73
CA ILE A 231 7.61 -1.84 4.86
C ILE A 231 8.49 -1.19 3.80
N CYS A 232 9.76 -0.99 4.13
CA CYS A 232 10.75 -0.40 3.23
C CYS A 232 11.89 -1.37 2.96
N PRO A 233 11.74 -2.29 1.98
CA PRO A 233 12.84 -3.14 1.57
C PRO A 233 13.94 -2.34 0.89
N HIS A 234 15.16 -2.89 0.86
CA HIS A 234 16.26 -2.32 0.09
C HIS A 234 15.85 -2.11 -1.38
N SER A 235 16.18 -0.93 -1.91
CA SER A 235 15.84 -0.55 -3.27
C SER A 235 16.57 -1.44 -4.28
N PHE A 236 15.83 -1.97 -5.23
CA PHE A 236 16.37 -2.74 -6.33
C PHE A 236 16.91 -1.79 -7.43
N ASP A 237 18.22 -1.80 -7.62
CA ASP A 237 18.91 -1.02 -8.64
C ASP A 237 19.78 -1.87 -9.57
N ALA A 238 20.29 -1.22 -10.64
CA ALA A 238 21.15 -1.80 -11.68
C ALA A 238 22.37 -2.58 -11.19
N ALA A 239 22.95 -2.16 -10.06
CA ALA A 239 24.25 -2.63 -9.60
C ALA A 239 24.18 -3.97 -8.86
N PHE A 240 23.03 -4.33 -8.29
CA PHE A 240 22.88 -5.50 -7.42
C PHE A 240 22.03 -6.63 -8.02
N HIS A 241 21.87 -6.65 -9.35
CA HIS A 241 20.92 -7.54 -10.03
C HIS A 241 21.26 -9.03 -10.01
N SER A 242 22.53 -9.44 -9.86
CA SER A 242 22.92 -10.85 -10.00
C SER A 242 22.54 -11.72 -8.80
N ASP A 243 22.49 -11.13 -7.61
CA ASP A 243 22.27 -11.84 -6.35
C ASP A 243 20.94 -11.46 -5.68
N ASP A 244 20.13 -10.61 -6.32
CA ASP A 244 18.81 -10.26 -5.82
C ASP A 244 17.82 -11.42 -6.02
N ASP A 245 17.33 -11.96 -4.91
CA ASP A 245 16.34 -13.03 -4.84
C ASP A 245 15.13 -12.66 -3.97
N ALA A 246 14.98 -11.38 -3.59
CA ALA A 246 14.03 -10.93 -2.58
C ALA A 246 12.57 -11.31 -2.89
N LEU A 247 12.19 -11.43 -4.17
CA LEU A 247 10.86 -11.85 -4.61
C LEU A 247 10.72 -13.37 -4.82
N ASN A 248 11.82 -14.10 -4.94
CA ASN A 248 11.82 -15.55 -5.12
C ASN A 248 11.36 -16.25 -3.84
N LYS A 249 11.00 -17.54 -3.96
CA LYS A 249 10.71 -18.35 -2.78
C LYS A 249 11.97 -18.45 -1.91
N GLY A 250 11.85 -18.11 -0.63
CA GLY A 250 13.00 -17.96 0.28
C GLY A 250 13.59 -16.54 0.32
N GLY A 251 13.16 -15.66 -0.58
CA GLY A 251 13.56 -14.26 -0.61
C GLY A 251 12.87 -13.44 0.49
N THR A 252 13.54 -12.39 0.94
CA THR A 252 13.13 -11.57 2.10
C THR A 252 11.72 -11.01 2.00
N ILE A 253 11.33 -10.40 0.87
CA ILE A 253 9.98 -9.83 0.66
C ILE A 253 8.96 -10.96 0.58
N ARG A 254 9.29 -12.05 -0.13
CA ARG A 254 8.40 -13.19 -0.30
C ARG A 254 8.08 -13.89 1.00
N GLU A 255 9.09 -14.24 1.79
CA GLU A 255 8.90 -14.89 3.10
C GLU A 255 8.11 -14.02 4.06
N TYR A 256 8.35 -12.70 4.05
CA TYR A 256 7.62 -11.76 4.88
C TYR A 256 6.11 -11.79 4.57
N LEU A 257 5.74 -11.78 3.29
CA LEU A 257 4.34 -11.90 2.87
C LEU A 257 3.75 -13.27 3.18
N GLU A 258 4.51 -14.37 3.05
CA GLU A 258 4.06 -15.70 3.44
C GLU A 258 3.74 -15.80 4.95
N ASN A 259 4.48 -15.07 5.78
CA ASN A 259 4.22 -14.99 7.22
C ASN A 259 3.04 -14.04 7.53
N LEU A 260 2.89 -12.93 6.79
CA LEU A 260 1.74 -12.03 6.92
C LEU A 260 0.40 -12.74 6.68
N LEU A 261 0.36 -13.76 5.81
CA LEU A 261 -0.85 -14.55 5.58
C LEU A 261 -1.37 -15.22 6.85
N LYS A 262 -0.46 -15.64 7.74
CA LYS A 262 -0.76 -16.33 8.99
C LYS A 262 -1.19 -15.38 10.11
N ALA A 263 -0.88 -14.09 9.97
CA ALA A 263 -1.16 -13.09 10.99
C ALA A 263 -2.64 -12.65 10.98
N PRO A 264 -3.22 -12.27 12.13
CA PRO A 264 -4.60 -11.80 12.19
C PRO A 264 -4.80 -10.44 11.51
N ASN A 265 -3.85 -9.51 11.67
CA ASN A 265 -3.90 -8.18 11.07
C ASN A 265 -2.50 -7.69 10.70
N VAL A 266 -2.44 -6.68 9.82
CA VAL A 266 -1.18 -6.11 9.31
C VAL A 266 -0.41 -5.37 10.41
N PRO A 267 -1.01 -4.44 11.19
CA PRO A 267 -0.24 -3.64 12.14
C PRO A 267 0.49 -4.44 13.23
N ASP A 268 -0.16 -5.44 13.82
CA ASP A 268 0.45 -6.27 14.86
C ASP A 268 1.60 -7.10 14.28
N PHE A 269 1.38 -7.67 13.09
CA PHE A 269 2.43 -8.43 12.39
C PHE A 269 3.67 -7.59 12.11
N VAL A 270 3.50 -6.39 11.54
CA VAL A 270 4.63 -5.50 11.19
C VAL A 270 5.34 -5.01 12.46
N SER A 271 4.59 -4.78 13.55
CA SER A 271 5.17 -4.40 14.84
C SER A 271 6.05 -5.49 15.42
N ASP A 272 5.59 -6.74 15.38
CA ASP A 272 6.29 -7.90 15.94
C ASP A 272 7.41 -8.41 15.04
N ASN A 273 7.35 -8.08 13.74
CA ASN A 273 8.30 -8.50 12.73
C ASN A 273 8.76 -7.28 11.93
N PRO A 274 9.56 -6.35 12.50
CA PRO A 274 10.06 -5.21 11.73
C PRO A 274 10.80 -5.68 10.48
N PHE A 275 10.47 -5.10 9.32
CA PHE A 275 11.18 -5.43 8.09
C PHE A 275 12.60 -4.82 8.15
N PRO A 276 13.66 -5.57 7.82
CA PRO A 276 15.01 -5.02 7.78
C PRO A 276 15.07 -3.89 6.73
N SER A 277 15.19 -2.65 7.19
CA SER A 277 15.50 -1.50 6.36
C SER A 277 16.93 -1.08 6.64
N ASP A 278 17.70 -0.76 5.60
CA ASP A 278 19.04 -0.18 5.73
C ASP A 278 19.05 1.23 6.34
#